data_AF-A0A251SWB9-F1
#
_entry.id   AF-A0A251SWB9-F1
#
_cell.length_a   1.000
_cell.length_b   1.000
_cell.length_c   1.000
_cell.angle_alpha   90.00
_cell.angle_beta   90.00
_cell.angle_gamma   90.00
#
_symmetry.space_group_name_H-M   'P 1'
#
loop_
_entity.id
_entity.type
_entity.pdbx_description
1 polymer ?
#
loop_
_entity_poly.entity_id
_entity_poly.type
_entity_poly.pdbx_seq_one_letter_code
_entity_poly.pdbx_strand_id
1 'polypeptide(L)'
;MTHTTSSSMVKLSQVHGMTPREVAAMKDCIELLNESVYNLKQSLEEMSRPGSKDSELVMSDIQTWVSSALTDEDTCTEGFKDDPKMKRVVRGKIVNVAHLTSNALALVNSYASLRG
;
A
#
# COMPACT_ATOMS: atom_id res chain seq x y z
N MET A 1 6.66 -3.40 -6.89
CA MET A 1 6.86 -1.92 -6.88
C MET A 1 6.84 -1.36 -5.47
N THR A 2 5.88 -1.74 -4.62
CA THR A 2 5.77 -1.30 -3.21
C THR A 2 7.07 -1.47 -2.40
N HIS A 3 7.76 -2.62 -2.50
CA HIS A 3 9.07 -2.83 -1.86
C HIS A 3 10.16 -1.85 -2.34
N THR A 4 10.20 -1.54 -3.63
CA THR A 4 11.15 -0.56 -4.20
C THR A 4 10.84 0.85 -3.72
N THR A 5 9.55 1.17 -3.54
CA THR A 5 9.10 2.45 -2.96
C THR A 5 9.51 2.56 -1.49
N SER A 6 9.28 1.51 -0.69
CA SER A 6 9.76 1.44 0.71
C SER A 6 11.27 1.65 0.81
N SER A 7 12.05 0.96 -0.05
CA SER A 7 13.51 1.16 -0.14
C SER A 7 13.90 2.60 -0.52
N SER A 8 13.10 3.27 -1.36
CA SER A 8 13.33 4.67 -1.73
C SER A 8 12.99 5.62 -0.59
N MET A 9 11.97 5.32 0.22
CA MET A 9 11.64 6.07 1.44
C MET A 9 12.74 5.94 2.49
N VAL A 10 13.31 4.75 2.67
CA VAL A 10 14.46 4.53 3.57
C VAL A 10 15.65 5.41 3.15
N LYS A 11 15.95 5.48 1.85
CA LYS A 11 17.04 6.36 1.36
C LYS A 11 16.72 7.83 1.58
N LEU A 12 15.47 8.23 1.37
CA LEU A 12 15.04 9.60 1.59
C LEU A 12 15.19 9.99 3.07
N SER A 13 14.82 9.10 4.00
CA SER A 13 14.91 9.33 5.45
C SER A 13 16.32 9.59 5.98
N GLN A 14 17.34 9.18 5.22
CA GLN A 14 18.76 9.33 5.58
C GLN A 14 19.37 10.65 5.07
N VAL A 15 18.64 11.41 4.25
CA VAL A 15 19.11 12.70 3.74
C VAL A 15 19.17 13.70 4.89
N HIS A 16 20.32 14.38 5.03
CA HIS A 16 20.49 15.43 6.04
C HIS A 16 19.55 16.61 5.78
N GLY A 17 19.00 17.19 6.85
CA GLY A 17 18.13 18.37 6.79
C GLY A 17 16.65 18.10 7.07
N MET A 18 16.26 16.87 7.41
CA MET A 18 14.92 16.58 7.94
C MET A 18 14.78 17.02 9.40
N THR A 19 13.62 17.58 9.72
CA THR A 19 13.18 17.80 11.08
C THR A 19 12.87 16.46 11.77
N PRO A 20 12.91 16.39 13.12
CA PRO A 20 12.51 15.19 13.85
C PRO A 20 11.10 14.70 13.49
N ARG A 21 10.19 15.63 13.17
CA ARG A 21 8.82 15.33 12.76
C ARG A 21 8.76 14.65 11.39
N GLU A 22 9.52 15.14 10.41
CA GLU A 22 9.62 14.50 9.09
C GLU A 22 10.25 13.11 9.19
N VAL A 23 11.26 12.94 10.06
CA VAL A 23 11.87 11.63 10.29
C VAL A 23 10.86 10.64 10.88
N ALA A 24 10.05 11.06 11.85
CA ALA A 24 8.99 10.22 12.41
C ALA A 24 7.96 9.84 11.34
N ALA A 25 7.41 10.82 10.61
CA ALA A 25 6.45 10.57 9.52
C ALA A 25 7.02 9.65 8.42
N MET A 26 8.33 9.72 8.15
CA MET A 26 9.00 8.83 7.20
C MET A 26 9.09 7.39 7.71
N LYS A 27 9.34 7.19 9.01
CA LYS A 27 9.32 5.85 9.62
C LYS A 27 7.93 5.25 9.55
N ASP A 28 6.92 6.02 9.94
CA ASP A 28 5.51 5.60 9.87
C ASP A 28 5.14 5.23 8.43
N CYS A 29 5.56 6.04 7.45
CA CYS A 29 5.34 5.73 6.04
C CYS A 29 6.02 4.42 5.60
N ILE A 30 7.26 4.15 6.03
CA ILE A 30 7.97 2.92 5.69
C ILE A 30 7.24 1.71 6.29
N GLU A 31 6.75 1.83 7.52
CA GLU A 31 5.95 0.78 8.18
C GLU A 31 4.66 0.49 7.41
N LEU A 32 3.89 1.52 7.07
CA LEU A 32 2.68 1.41 6.25
C LEU A 32 2.96 0.75 4.89
N LEU A 33 4.02 1.15 4.19
CA LEU A 33 4.37 0.53 2.90
C LEU A 33 4.81 -0.94 3.04
N ASN A 34 5.41 -1.32 4.17
CA ASN A 34 5.75 -2.72 4.45
C ASN A 34 4.49 -3.54 4.77
N GLU A 35 3.51 -2.96 5.47
CA GLU A 35 2.20 -3.54 5.68
C GLU A 35 1.46 -3.74 4.34
N SER A 36 1.50 -2.75 3.45
CA SER A 36 0.96 -2.89 2.09
C SER A 36 1.63 -4.06 1.32
N VAL A 37 2.95 -4.23 1.44
CA VAL A 37 3.66 -5.39 0.84
C VAL A 37 3.16 -6.70 1.43
N TYR A 38 2.94 -6.77 2.75
CA TYR A 38 2.43 -7.96 3.41
C TYR A 38 1.01 -8.29 2.92
N ASN A 39 0.11 -7.31 2.95
CA ASN A 39 -1.29 -7.45 2.50
C ASN A 39 -1.37 -7.93 1.04
N LEU A 40 -0.63 -7.30 0.13
CA LEU A 40 -0.61 -7.70 -1.28
C LEU A 40 -0.04 -9.11 -1.50
N LYS A 41 0.91 -9.56 -0.66
CA LYS A 41 1.42 -10.94 -0.73
C LYS A 41 0.37 -11.95 -0.29
N GLN A 42 -0.34 -11.68 0.82
CA GLN A 42 -1.45 -12.54 1.27
C GLN A 42 -2.53 -12.65 0.20
N SER A 43 -2.91 -11.53 -0.44
CA SER A 43 -3.83 -11.53 -1.57
C SER A 43 -3.37 -12.45 -2.70
N LEU A 44 -2.09 -12.37 -3.09
CA LEU A 44 -1.55 -13.18 -4.17
C LEU A 44 -1.47 -14.68 -3.82
N GLU A 45 -1.11 -15.00 -2.58
CA GLU A 45 -1.04 -16.38 -2.09
C GLU A 45 -2.41 -17.07 -2.16
N GLU A 46 -3.47 -16.38 -1.71
CA GLU A 46 -4.82 -16.91 -1.75
C GLU A 46 -5.39 -16.97 -3.18
N MET A 47 -5.13 -15.98 -4.02
CA MET A 47 -5.48 -16.05 -5.45
C MET A 47 -4.80 -17.23 -6.17
N SER A 48 -3.64 -17.66 -5.70
CA SER A 48 -2.87 -18.77 -6.27
C SER A 48 -3.33 -20.14 -5.80
N ARG A 49 -4.39 -20.23 -4.97
CA ARG A 49 -4.97 -21.47 -4.46
C ARG A 49 -6.40 -21.68 -5.02
N PRO A 50 -6.57 -22.23 -6.23
CA PRO A 50 -7.89 -22.47 -6.79
C PRO A 50 -8.63 -23.58 -6.02
N GLY A 51 -9.86 -23.32 -5.59
CA GLY A 51 -10.84 -24.38 -5.27
C GLY A 51 -11.05 -24.74 -3.79
N SER A 52 -10.90 -23.80 -2.85
CA SER A 52 -11.37 -24.04 -1.47
C SER A 52 -12.91 -23.93 -1.38
N LYS A 53 -13.51 -24.61 -0.39
CA LYS A 53 -14.96 -24.60 -0.13
C LYS A 53 -15.50 -23.23 0.30
N ASP A 54 -14.62 -22.29 0.64
CA ASP A 54 -14.93 -20.97 1.20
C ASP A 54 -14.48 -19.83 0.27
N SER A 55 -14.70 -19.99 -1.04
CA SER A 55 -14.23 -19.04 -2.06
C SER A 55 -14.75 -17.60 -1.85
N GLU A 56 -15.94 -17.43 -1.27
CA GLU A 56 -16.48 -16.11 -0.94
C GLU A 56 -15.71 -15.44 0.21
N LEU A 57 -15.42 -16.18 1.28
CA LEU A 57 -14.63 -15.67 2.41
C LEU A 57 -13.22 -15.30 1.97
N VAL A 58 -12.59 -16.16 1.17
CA VAL A 58 -11.26 -15.89 0.59
C VAL A 58 -11.29 -14.61 -0.26
N MET A 59 -12.32 -14.41 -1.08
CA MET A 59 -12.46 -13.19 -1.87
C MET A 59 -12.67 -11.94 -0.99
N SER A 60 -13.43 -12.04 0.10
CA SER A 60 -13.62 -10.96 1.06
C SER A 60 -12.31 -10.58 1.77
N ASP A 61 -11.49 -11.56 2.13
CA ASP A 61 -10.17 -11.33 2.73
C ASP A 61 -9.23 -10.63 1.74
N ILE A 62 -9.20 -11.09 0.48
CA ILE A 62 -8.44 -10.45 -0.59
C ILE A 62 -8.87 -8.99 -0.78
N GLN A 63 -10.18 -8.71 -0.83
CA GLN A 63 -10.70 -7.34 -0.93
C GLN A 63 -10.24 -6.47 0.23
N THR A 64 -10.27 -7.01 1.45
CA THR A 64 -9.85 -6.32 2.67
C THR A 64 -8.37 -5.97 2.61
N TRP A 65 -7.50 -6.94 2.28
CA TRP A 65 -6.05 -6.71 2.21
C TRP A 65 -5.67 -5.70 1.13
N VAL A 66 -6.25 -5.78 -0.08
CA VAL A 66 -5.94 -4.81 -1.14
C VAL A 66 -6.46 -3.42 -0.79
N SER A 67 -7.63 -3.31 -0.16
CA SER A 67 -8.17 -2.02 0.31
C SER A 67 -7.31 -1.41 1.43
N SER A 68 -6.80 -2.26 2.33
CA SER A 68 -5.87 -1.83 3.39
C SER A 68 -4.58 -1.29 2.79
N ALA A 69 -3.98 -2.01 1.83
CA ALA A 69 -2.77 -1.54 1.15
C ALA A 69 -2.95 -0.16 0.48
N LEU A 70 -4.11 0.10 -0.13
CA LEU A 70 -4.40 1.42 -0.71
C LEU A 70 -4.54 2.49 0.38
N THR A 71 -5.18 2.15 1.50
CA THR A 71 -5.36 3.05 2.65
C THR A 71 -4.02 3.40 3.30
N ASP A 72 -3.10 2.44 3.40
CA ASP A 72 -1.74 2.65 3.92
C ASP A 72 -0.95 3.63 3.05
N GLU A 73 -1.05 3.50 1.73
CA GLU A 73 -0.40 4.38 0.74
C GLU A 73 -0.92 5.83 0.83
N ASP A 74 -2.24 6.00 1.00
CA ASP A 74 -2.88 7.29 1.25
C ASP A 74 -2.48 7.87 2.61
N THR A 75 -2.51 7.04 3.66
CA THR A 75 -2.14 7.44 5.04
C THR A 75 -0.69 7.89 5.13
N CYS A 76 0.24 7.19 4.47
CA CYS A 76 1.63 7.64 4.39
C CYS A 76 1.70 9.05 3.79
N THR A 77 0.98 9.30 2.69
CA THR A 77 1.00 10.62 2.04
C THR A 77 0.40 11.71 2.94
N GLU A 78 -0.65 11.38 3.70
CA GLU A 78 -1.27 12.30 4.66
C GLU A 78 -0.45 12.55 5.94
N GLY A 79 0.49 11.65 6.28
CA GLY A 79 1.47 11.87 7.36
C GLY A 79 2.29 13.15 7.19
N PHE A 80 2.38 13.67 5.96
CA PHE A 80 3.10 14.90 5.62
C PHE A 80 2.17 16.10 5.34
N LYS A 81 0.90 16.07 5.76
CA LYS A 81 -0.07 17.16 5.47
C LYS A 81 0.39 18.56 5.87
N ASP A 82 1.17 18.69 6.93
CA ASP A 82 1.69 19.97 7.43
C ASP A 82 3.01 20.39 6.76
N ASP A 83 3.55 19.56 5.85
CA ASP A 83 4.70 19.87 5.01
C ASP A 83 4.37 19.63 3.52
N PRO A 84 3.83 20.65 2.82
CA PRO A 84 3.44 20.53 1.42
C PRO A 84 4.60 20.16 0.47
N LYS A 85 5.84 20.50 0.83
CA LYS A 85 7.01 20.18 0.00
C LYS A 85 7.34 18.70 0.12
N MET A 86 7.44 18.20 1.35
CA MET A 86 7.72 16.78 1.60
C MET A 86 6.57 15.89 1.13
N LYS A 87 5.31 16.30 1.34
CA LYS A 87 4.13 15.60 0.82
C LYS A 87 4.19 15.37 -0.68
N ARG A 88 4.63 16.36 -1.47
CA ARG A 88 4.83 16.20 -2.93
C ARG A 88 5.93 15.19 -3.27
N VAL A 89 7.04 15.22 -2.54
CA VAL A 89 8.16 14.28 -2.74
C VAL A 89 7.70 12.85 -2.47
N VAL A 90 7.05 12.62 -1.33
CA VAL A 90 6.52 11.31 -0.92
C VAL A 90 5.45 10.82 -1.88
N ARG A 91 4.45 11.67 -2.22
CA ARG A 91 3.41 11.35 -3.22
C ARG A 91 4.02 10.95 -4.56
N GLY A 92 5.07 11.63 -5.02
CA GLY A 92 5.75 11.30 -6.27
C GLY A 92 6.40 9.91 -6.29
N LYS A 93 6.64 9.30 -5.11
CA LYS A 93 7.15 7.92 -4.99
C LYS A 93 6.04 6.89 -4.83
N ILE A 94 4.90 7.28 -4.25
CA ILE A 94 3.81 6.37 -3.88
C ILE A 94 2.70 6.29 -4.92
N VAL A 95 2.41 7.38 -5.65
CA VAL A 95 1.23 7.48 -6.52
C VAL A 95 1.11 6.33 -7.54
N ASN A 96 2.23 5.86 -8.09
CA ASN A 96 2.20 4.74 -9.03
C ASN A 96 1.84 3.43 -8.35
N VAL A 97 2.24 3.25 -7.09
CA VAL A 97 1.85 2.07 -6.30
C VAL A 97 0.35 2.14 -5.99
N ALA A 98 -0.14 3.30 -5.50
CA ALA A 98 -1.56 3.55 -5.26
C ALA A 98 -2.44 3.28 -6.49
N HIS A 99 -2.01 3.72 -7.67
CA HIS A 99 -2.75 3.43 -8.90
C HIS A 99 -2.79 1.92 -9.21
N LEU A 100 -1.69 1.20 -9.01
CA LEU A 100 -1.66 -0.25 -9.24
C LEU A 100 -2.49 -1.01 -8.20
N THR A 101 -2.43 -0.62 -6.93
CA THR A 101 -3.25 -1.17 -5.86
C THR A 101 -4.73 -0.93 -6.13
N SER A 102 -5.10 0.28 -6.57
CA SER A 102 -6.47 0.62 -7.00
C SER A 102 -6.93 -0.22 -8.21
N ASN A 103 -6.08 -0.38 -9.22
CA ASN A 103 -6.37 -1.24 -10.38
C ASN A 103 -6.58 -2.69 -9.94
N ALA A 104 -5.74 -3.21 -9.03
CA ALA A 104 -5.89 -4.56 -8.49
C ALA A 104 -7.22 -4.71 -7.73
N LEU A 105 -7.58 -3.73 -6.89
CA LEU A 105 -8.84 -3.73 -6.15
C LEU A 105 -10.04 -3.76 -7.09
N ALA A 106 -10.01 -2.99 -8.18
CA ALA A 106 -11.06 -2.99 -9.19
C ALA A 106 -11.23 -4.38 -9.85
N LEU A 107 -10.12 -5.05 -10.17
CA LEU A 107 -10.13 -6.41 -10.73
C LEU A 107 -10.68 -7.43 -9.73
N VAL A 108 -10.26 -7.36 -8.47
CA VAL A 108 -10.76 -8.21 -7.38
C VAL A 108 -12.26 -8.06 -7.23
N ASN A 109 -12.74 -6.82 -7.15
CA ASN A 109 -14.17 -6.52 -7.01
C ASN A 109 -14.96 -7.04 -8.20
N SER A 110 -14.47 -6.82 -9.43
CA SER A 110 -15.10 -7.36 -10.63
C SER A 110 -15.15 -8.88 -10.64
N TYR A 111 -14.08 -9.56 -10.21
CA TYR A 111 -14.04 -11.01 -10.14
C TYR A 111 -15.02 -11.56 -9.10
N ALA A 112 -15.08 -10.94 -7.91
CA ALA A 112 -16.04 -11.31 -6.87
C ALA A 112 -17.49 -11.19 -7.37
N SER A 113 -17.83 -10.13 -8.09
CA SER A 113 -19.18 -9.94 -8.65
C SER A 113 -19.53 -10.92 -9.78
N LEU A 114 -18.54 -11.52 -10.46
CA LEU A 114 -18.77 -12.51 -11.53
C LEU A 114 -18.88 -13.95 -10.99
N ARG A 115 -18.41 -14.21 -9.77
CA ARG A 115 -18.28 -15.54 -9.17
C ARG A 115 -19.13 -15.73 -7.92
N GLY A 116 -19.67 -14.66 -7.35
CA GLY A 116 -20.73 -14.68 -6.33
C GLY A 116 -22.14 -14.75 -6.93
#